data_AF-A0A1V6C8V0-F1
#
_entry.id   AF-A0A1V6C8V0-F1
#
_cell.length_a   1.000
_cell.length_b   1.000
_cell.length_c   1.000
_cell.angle_alpha   90.00
_cell.angle_beta   90.00
_cell.angle_gamma   90.00
#
_symmetry.space_group_name_H-M   'P 1'
#
loop_
_entity.id
_entity.type
_entity.pdbx_description
1 polymer ?
#
loop_
_entity_poly.entity_id
_entity_poly.type
_entity_poly.pdbx_seq_one_letter_code
_entity_poly.pdbx_strand_id
1 'polypeptide(L)'
;MEEESAFSKEELSWLLAQSKVPKPLIFEGDVLKILDQRVLPGKIVYVDVDNWEEVAFAIKNMMVRGAPMIGIAGAYGMALAAMKDPGNIEKAAIELKKARPTAVNLPWAVDRVLGIARSNLAKATEEAREIEIEDHERSFLIAKNASTLIKPGMRILTHCNSGSLAAGGFGTALGCIVWAKLIDGKEISVFNTETRPYLQGSRLTSFELVSAGVPDTLISDMAASLLMSKRMIDLVIVGADRIARNGDVANKIGTLQLAISAHQYDVPFYVAAPRSTFDLTIESGKEIPIEERPAEELVVFNGIKMAPDGISVFNPAFDVAPFDLVTGYITESGVIGAWKIPYLD
;
A
#
# COMPACT_ATOMS: atom_id res chain seq x y z
N MET A 1 8.64 3.23 -26.01
CA MET A 1 7.65 4.28 -26.30
C MET A 1 7.36 4.92 -24.97
N GLU A 2 7.67 6.19 -24.78
CA GLU A 2 7.17 6.94 -23.62
C GLU A 2 5.65 6.92 -23.74
N GLU A 3 4.98 6.19 -22.86
CA GLU A 3 3.53 6.29 -22.73
C GLU A 3 3.24 7.71 -22.26
N GLU A 4 2.47 8.45 -23.06
CA GLU A 4 2.01 9.78 -22.71
C GLU A 4 1.17 9.68 -21.42
N SER A 5 1.46 10.53 -20.43
CA SER A 5 0.78 10.49 -19.13
C SER A 5 -0.75 10.51 -19.30
N ALA A 6 -1.44 9.65 -18.55
CA ALA A 6 -2.89 9.52 -18.63
C ALA A 6 -3.65 10.72 -18.04
N PHE A 7 -2.94 11.64 -17.37
CA PHE A 7 -3.48 12.84 -16.75
C PHE A 7 -2.61 14.04 -17.09
N SER A 8 -3.23 15.17 -17.40
CA SER A 8 -2.50 16.44 -17.47
C SER A 8 -1.93 16.83 -16.10
N LYS A 9 -0.93 17.72 -16.08
CA LYS A 9 -0.34 18.23 -14.83
C LYS A 9 -1.38 18.94 -13.97
N GLU A 10 -2.31 19.65 -14.59
CA GLU A 10 -3.44 20.32 -13.94
C GLU A 10 -4.39 19.32 -13.29
N GLU A 11 -4.72 18.21 -13.97
CA GLU A 11 -5.57 17.15 -13.42
C GLU A 11 -4.92 16.44 -12.23
N LEU A 12 -3.62 16.12 -12.32
CA LEU A 12 -2.88 15.51 -11.20
C LEU A 12 -2.86 16.43 -9.99
N SER A 13 -2.57 17.72 -10.20
CA SER A 13 -2.60 18.72 -9.15
C SER A 13 -3.98 18.82 -8.50
N TRP A 14 -5.04 18.85 -9.31
CA TRP A 14 -6.42 18.89 -8.82
C TRP A 14 -6.80 17.65 -8.02
N LEU A 15 -6.45 16.44 -8.50
CA LEU A 15 -6.71 15.17 -7.82
C LEU A 15 -5.99 15.11 -6.46
N LEU A 16 -4.70 15.44 -6.43
CA LEU A 16 -3.92 15.47 -5.20
C LEU A 16 -4.49 16.46 -4.19
N ALA A 17 -5.01 17.60 -4.66
CA ALA A 17 -5.65 18.60 -3.81
C ALA A 17 -6.98 18.12 -3.20
N GLN A 18 -7.61 17.06 -3.73
CA GLN A 18 -8.80 16.48 -3.11
C GLN A 18 -8.45 15.60 -1.90
N SER A 19 -7.22 15.11 -1.79
CA SER A 19 -6.81 14.32 -0.63
C SER A 19 -6.88 15.18 0.63
N LYS A 20 -7.58 14.66 1.64
CA LYS A 20 -7.64 15.24 2.97
C LYS A 20 -6.69 14.56 3.95
N VAL A 21 -5.91 13.58 3.47
CA VAL A 21 -4.94 12.84 4.26
C VAL A 21 -3.61 13.61 4.28
N PRO A 22 -2.94 13.74 5.44
CA PRO A 22 -1.58 14.27 5.50
C PRO A 22 -0.63 13.53 4.55
N LYS A 23 0.17 14.28 3.79
CA LYS A 23 1.11 13.70 2.82
C LYS A 23 2.15 12.85 3.55
N PRO A 24 2.41 11.60 3.14
CA PRO A 24 3.39 10.75 3.82
C PRO A 24 4.82 11.28 3.68
N LEU A 25 5.11 11.87 2.52
CA LEU A 25 6.40 12.42 2.14
C LEU A 25 6.20 13.85 1.62
N ILE A 26 7.07 14.76 2.04
CA ILE A 26 7.13 16.13 1.51
C ILE A 26 8.59 16.45 1.26
N PHE A 27 8.98 16.57 -0.01
CA PHE A 27 10.34 16.91 -0.39
C PHE A 27 10.45 18.41 -0.74
N GLU A 28 11.07 19.19 0.14
CA GLU A 28 11.17 20.65 0.02
C GLU A 28 12.62 21.11 0.17
N GLY A 29 13.13 21.81 -0.85
CA GLY A 29 14.53 22.21 -0.90
C GLY A 29 15.45 20.99 -0.99
N ASP A 30 16.17 20.73 0.11
CA ASP A 30 17.11 19.64 0.30
C ASP A 30 16.77 18.77 1.52
N VAL A 31 15.51 18.81 1.98
CA VAL A 31 15.02 18.05 3.14
C VAL A 31 13.79 17.22 2.73
N LEU A 32 13.77 15.97 3.16
CA LEU A 32 12.58 15.12 3.06
C LEU A 32 11.87 15.13 4.42
N LYS A 33 10.60 15.50 4.46
CA LYS A 33 9.76 15.36 5.65
C LYS A 33 8.98 14.07 5.55
N ILE A 34 9.11 13.21 6.56
CA ILE A 34 8.41 11.93 6.64
C ILE A 34 7.36 12.00 7.72
N LEU A 35 6.10 11.75 7.38
CA LEU A 35 5.04 11.54 8.35
C LEU A 35 5.31 10.25 9.15
N ASP A 36 5.51 10.35 10.45
CA ASP A 36 5.74 9.19 11.31
C ASP A 36 4.44 8.41 11.53
N GLN A 37 4.23 7.39 10.69
CA GLN A 37 3.02 6.56 10.72
C GLN A 37 2.91 5.71 12.01
N ARG A 38 3.98 5.61 12.82
CA ARG A 38 3.96 4.83 14.07
C ARG A 38 3.14 5.50 15.15
N VAL A 39 3.03 6.82 15.12
CA VAL A 39 2.28 7.60 16.13
C VAL A 39 0.85 7.93 15.69
N LEU A 40 0.47 7.55 14.47
CA LEU A 40 -0.93 7.60 14.03
C LEU A 40 -1.76 6.52 14.75
N PRO A 41 -3.05 6.83 15.05
CA PRO A 41 -3.76 8.07 14.75
C PRO A 41 -3.61 9.15 15.84
N GLY A 42 -2.87 8.88 16.91
CA GLY A 42 -2.81 9.73 18.10
C GLY A 42 -2.13 11.08 17.87
N LYS A 43 -1.12 11.14 16.99
CA LYS A 43 -0.41 12.37 16.63
C LYS A 43 -0.04 12.39 15.15
N ILE A 44 -0.12 13.57 14.55
CA ILE A 44 0.44 13.85 13.21
C ILE A 44 1.80 14.51 13.46
N VAL A 45 2.89 13.78 13.22
CA VAL A 45 4.26 14.25 13.41
C VAL A 45 5.03 14.04 12.13
N TYR A 46 5.66 15.10 11.63
CA TYR A 46 6.65 15.00 10.56
C TYR A 46 8.05 15.00 11.17
N VAL A 47 8.89 14.11 10.66
CA VAL A 47 10.32 14.07 10.96
C VAL A 47 11.05 14.53 9.72
N ASP A 48 11.79 15.62 9.86
CA ASP A 48 12.71 16.11 8.84
C ASP A 48 13.90 15.15 8.80
N VAL A 49 14.17 14.57 7.63
CA VAL A 49 15.35 13.75 7.38
C VAL A 49 16.23 14.43 6.33
N ASP A 50 17.51 14.54 6.64
CA ASP A 50 18.43 15.36 5.87
C ASP A 50 19.46 14.56 5.06
N ASN A 51 19.56 13.25 5.27
CA ASN A 51 20.52 12.36 4.62
C ASN A 51 19.90 10.98 4.31
N TRP A 52 20.63 10.17 3.53
CA TRP A 52 20.12 8.87 3.08
C TRP A 52 20.11 7.82 4.19
N GLU A 53 20.98 7.93 5.20
CA GLU A 53 21.01 7.06 6.37
C GLU A 53 19.74 7.20 7.21
N GLU A 54 19.25 8.42 7.41
CA GLU A 54 18.01 8.72 8.13
C GLU A 54 16.78 8.23 7.37
N VAL A 55 16.79 8.34 6.03
CA VAL A 55 15.76 7.72 5.18
C VAL A 55 15.75 6.20 5.36
N ALA A 56 16.93 5.55 5.30
CA ALA A 56 17.06 4.12 5.52
C ALA A 56 16.56 3.72 6.93
N PHE A 57 16.87 4.53 7.94
CA PHE A 57 16.37 4.35 9.30
C PHE A 57 14.83 4.47 9.37
N ALA A 58 14.25 5.49 8.73
CA ALA A 58 12.80 5.71 8.72
C ALA A 58 12.05 4.55 8.04
N ILE A 59 12.58 4.03 6.93
CA ILE A 59 12.06 2.84 6.23
C ILE A 59 12.16 1.61 7.13
N LYS A 60 13.34 1.33 7.69
CA LYS A 60 13.60 0.15 8.53
C LYS A 60 12.71 0.12 9.77
N ASN A 61 12.50 1.27 10.42
CA ASN A 61 11.72 1.38 11.64
C ASN A 61 10.22 1.60 11.39
N MET A 62 9.76 1.52 10.14
CA MET A 62 8.35 1.69 9.76
C MET A 62 7.74 3.06 10.11
N MET A 63 8.55 4.13 10.13
CA MET A 63 8.02 5.50 10.09
C MET A 63 7.27 5.73 8.78
N VAL A 64 7.82 5.19 7.69
CA VAL A 64 7.19 5.09 6.38
C VAL A 64 7.05 3.61 6.00
N ARG A 65 5.92 3.24 5.41
CA ARG A 65 5.58 1.84 5.10
C ARG A 65 4.72 1.73 3.86
N GLY A 66 4.66 0.52 3.32
CA GLY A 66 3.93 0.21 2.09
C GLY A 66 4.88 0.15 0.92
N ALA A 67 4.73 -0.88 0.09
CA ALA A 67 5.75 -1.18 -0.91
C ALA A 67 5.98 0.01 -1.86
N PRO A 68 4.96 0.64 -2.46
CA PRO A 68 5.19 1.81 -3.31
C PRO A 68 5.77 3.00 -2.55
N MET A 69 5.21 3.33 -1.37
CA MET A 69 5.66 4.49 -0.58
C MET A 69 7.11 4.37 -0.10
N ILE A 70 7.56 3.16 0.27
CA ILE A 70 8.96 2.91 0.60
C ILE A 70 9.85 3.07 -0.64
N GLY A 71 9.38 2.70 -1.83
CA GLY A 71 10.08 2.96 -3.09
C GLY A 71 10.31 4.46 -3.32
N ILE A 72 9.27 5.28 -3.17
CA ILE A 72 9.36 6.74 -3.29
C ILE A 72 10.31 7.32 -2.23
N ALA A 73 10.21 6.87 -0.98
CA ALA A 73 11.14 7.28 0.07
C ALA A 73 12.59 6.92 -0.27
N GLY A 74 12.84 5.71 -0.79
CA GLY A 74 14.16 5.27 -1.23
C GLY A 74 14.71 6.09 -2.40
N ALA A 75 13.86 6.49 -3.35
CA ALA A 75 14.23 7.39 -4.44
C ALA A 75 14.67 8.76 -3.91
N TYR A 76 13.93 9.33 -2.96
CA TYR A 76 14.34 10.58 -2.29
C TYR A 76 15.60 10.40 -1.44
N GLY A 77 15.81 9.24 -0.83
CA GLY A 77 17.07 8.89 -0.17
C GLY A 77 18.26 8.94 -1.14
N MET A 78 18.10 8.40 -2.35
CA MET A 78 19.12 8.50 -3.40
C MET A 78 19.34 9.94 -3.90
N ALA A 79 18.28 10.74 -3.98
CA ALA A 79 18.41 12.17 -4.29
C ALA A 79 19.21 12.91 -3.21
N LEU A 80 18.93 12.67 -1.93
CA LEU A 80 19.70 13.21 -0.81
C LEU A 80 21.17 12.77 -0.84
N ALA A 81 21.44 11.50 -1.14
CA ALA A 81 22.80 11.01 -1.33
C ALA A 81 23.51 11.75 -2.48
N ALA A 82 22.87 11.92 -3.63
CA ALA A 82 23.46 12.63 -4.76
C ALA A 82 23.75 14.11 -4.47
N MET A 83 22.91 14.79 -3.67
CA MET A 83 23.09 16.20 -3.33
C MET A 83 24.12 16.43 -2.22
N LYS A 84 24.10 15.60 -1.17
CA LYS A 84 24.84 15.86 0.08
C LYS A 84 26.02 14.92 0.32
N ASP A 85 26.02 13.75 -0.31
CA ASP A 85 27.08 12.74 -0.18
C ASP A 85 27.43 12.11 -1.54
N PRO A 86 27.77 12.92 -2.57
CA PRO A 86 27.91 12.45 -3.96
C PRO A 86 29.00 11.39 -4.16
N GLY A 87 29.98 11.32 -3.25
CA GLY A 87 31.06 10.32 -3.29
C GLY A 87 30.61 8.92 -2.86
N ASN A 88 29.43 8.77 -2.25
CA ASN A 88 28.97 7.52 -1.63
C ASN A 88 27.63 7.02 -2.20
N ILE A 89 27.19 7.48 -3.37
CA ILE A 89 25.91 7.06 -3.97
C ILE A 89 25.75 5.53 -4.10
N GLU A 90 26.84 4.81 -4.37
CA GLU A 90 26.83 3.34 -4.43
C GLU A 90 26.57 2.71 -3.05
N LYS A 91 27.20 3.25 -2.01
CA LYS A 91 27.00 2.81 -0.63
C LYS A 91 25.57 3.11 -0.19
N ALA A 92 25.07 4.31 -0.47
CA ALA A 92 23.70 4.71 -0.18
C ALA A 92 22.69 3.75 -0.81
N ALA A 93 22.87 3.42 -2.10
CA ALA A 93 22.00 2.48 -2.78
C ALA A 93 21.99 1.09 -2.14
N ILE A 94 23.17 0.57 -1.75
CA ILE A 94 23.28 -0.73 -1.08
C ILE A 94 22.53 -0.72 0.27
N GLU A 95 22.74 0.29 1.10
CA GLU A 95 22.18 0.36 2.44
C GLU A 95 20.68 0.68 2.44
N LEU A 96 20.21 1.56 1.55
CA LEU A 96 18.78 1.83 1.34
C LEU A 96 18.04 0.53 0.98
N LYS A 97 18.56 -0.26 0.04
CA LYS A 97 17.96 -1.55 -0.35
C LYS A 97 17.89 -2.57 0.79
N LYS A 98 18.83 -2.52 1.73
CA LYS A 98 18.85 -3.40 2.92
C LYS A 98 17.84 -2.99 3.99
N ALA A 99 17.28 -1.78 3.93
CA ALA A 99 16.37 -1.30 4.97
C ALA A 99 15.16 -2.23 5.13
N ARG A 100 14.58 -2.72 4.02
CA ARG A 100 13.49 -3.71 3.99
C ARG A 100 13.55 -4.58 2.73
N PRO A 101 14.34 -5.69 2.72
CA PRO A 101 14.67 -6.46 1.53
C PRO A 101 13.49 -7.23 0.89
N THR A 102 12.36 -7.35 1.58
CA THR A 102 11.15 -8.02 1.05
C THR A 102 10.33 -7.15 0.10
N ALA A 103 10.49 -5.83 0.13
CA ALA A 103 9.72 -4.89 -0.69
C ALA A 103 10.41 -4.66 -2.05
N VAL A 104 9.88 -5.26 -3.13
CA VAL A 104 10.48 -5.20 -4.48
C VAL A 104 10.53 -3.79 -5.08
N ASN A 105 9.64 -2.90 -4.67
CA ASN A 105 9.60 -1.51 -5.13
C ASN A 105 10.81 -0.67 -4.65
N LEU A 106 11.39 -1.01 -3.49
CA LEU A 106 12.54 -0.31 -2.93
C LEU A 106 13.79 -0.43 -3.80
N PRO A 107 14.28 -1.65 -4.14
CA PRO A 107 15.43 -1.79 -5.02
C PRO A 107 15.17 -1.24 -6.41
N TRP A 108 13.97 -1.41 -6.97
CA TRP A 108 13.61 -0.82 -8.26
C TRP A 108 13.79 0.70 -8.28
N ALA A 109 13.21 1.41 -7.31
CA ALA A 109 13.27 2.87 -7.26
C ALA A 109 14.70 3.38 -7.00
N VAL A 110 15.42 2.72 -6.07
CA VAL A 110 16.81 3.05 -5.76
C VAL A 110 17.72 2.86 -6.97
N ASP A 111 17.60 1.72 -7.67
CA ASP A 111 18.44 1.41 -8.83
C ASP A 111 18.15 2.33 -10.02
N ARG A 112 16.89 2.74 -10.20
CA ARG A 112 16.49 3.73 -11.22
C ARG A 112 17.16 5.08 -10.99
N VAL A 113 17.06 5.64 -9.77
CA VAL A 113 17.72 6.92 -9.44
C VAL A 113 19.24 6.79 -9.48
N LEU A 114 19.80 5.68 -8.98
CA LEU A 114 21.25 5.43 -9.05
C LEU A 114 21.77 5.43 -10.49
N GLY A 115 21.05 4.80 -11.42
CA GLY A 115 21.42 4.76 -12.84
C GLY A 115 21.56 6.17 -13.44
N ILE A 116 20.63 7.06 -13.13
CA ILE A 116 20.68 8.47 -13.54
C ILE A 116 21.82 9.21 -12.82
N ALA A 117 21.93 9.04 -11.50
CA ALA A 117 22.92 9.72 -10.67
C ALA A 117 24.38 9.40 -11.05
N ARG A 118 24.66 8.16 -11.49
CA ARG A 118 25.98 7.75 -12.02
C ARG A 118 26.42 8.60 -13.21
N SER A 119 25.48 9.03 -14.03
CA SER A 119 25.75 9.84 -15.23
C SER A 119 25.67 11.34 -14.92
N ASN A 120 24.72 11.75 -14.08
CA ASN A 120 24.52 13.13 -13.69
C ASN A 120 23.82 13.23 -12.33
N LEU A 121 24.60 13.53 -11.28
CA LEU A 121 24.12 13.71 -9.90
C LEU A 121 22.98 14.73 -9.80
N ALA A 122 23.02 15.81 -10.59
CA ALA A 122 22.02 16.88 -10.52
C ALA A 122 20.63 16.45 -10.99
N LYS A 123 20.52 15.33 -11.72
CA LYS A 123 19.23 14.78 -12.18
C LYS A 123 18.58 13.81 -11.19
N ALA A 124 19.26 13.43 -10.11
CA ALA A 124 18.72 12.45 -9.16
C ALA A 124 17.40 12.91 -8.51
N THR A 125 17.29 14.20 -8.16
CA THR A 125 16.09 14.78 -7.56
C THR A 125 14.92 14.86 -8.55
N GLU A 126 15.19 15.16 -9.81
CA GLU A 126 14.19 15.14 -10.88
C GLU A 126 13.65 13.72 -11.06
N GLU A 127 14.54 12.73 -11.16
CA GLU A 127 14.16 11.33 -11.31
C GLU A 127 13.33 10.80 -10.12
N ALA A 128 13.69 11.19 -8.89
CA ALA A 128 12.92 10.81 -7.70
C ALA A 128 11.50 11.39 -7.73
N ARG A 129 11.31 12.62 -8.23
CA ARG A 129 10.00 13.23 -8.42
C ARG A 129 9.20 12.55 -9.54
N GLU A 130 9.86 12.18 -10.63
CA GLU A 130 9.20 11.42 -11.71
C GLU A 130 8.66 10.07 -11.20
N ILE A 131 9.44 9.35 -10.37
CA ILE A 131 8.97 8.12 -9.71
C ILE A 131 7.71 8.37 -8.84
N GLU A 132 7.69 9.47 -8.07
CA GLU A 132 6.52 9.84 -7.26
C GLU A 132 5.30 10.15 -8.15
N ILE A 133 5.49 10.93 -9.21
CA ILE A 133 4.43 11.31 -10.16
C ILE A 133 3.84 10.08 -10.85
N GLU A 134 4.69 9.17 -11.34
CA GLU A 134 4.24 7.91 -11.95
C GLU A 134 3.44 7.05 -10.97
N ASP A 135 3.82 7.02 -9.68
CA ASP A 135 3.06 6.27 -8.68
C ASP A 135 1.71 6.93 -8.36
N HIS A 136 1.65 8.28 -8.37
CA HIS A 136 0.40 9.03 -8.25
C HIS A 136 -0.55 8.71 -9.40
N GLU A 137 -0.07 8.80 -10.64
CA GLU A 137 -0.83 8.47 -11.85
C GLU A 137 -1.36 7.04 -11.80
N ARG A 138 -0.49 6.08 -11.46
CA ARG A 138 -0.85 4.67 -11.35
C ARG A 138 -1.94 4.45 -10.30
N SER A 139 -1.80 5.07 -9.13
CA SER A 139 -2.82 5.04 -8.06
C SER A 139 -4.17 5.57 -8.55
N PHE A 140 -4.17 6.71 -9.25
CA PHE A 140 -5.39 7.30 -9.79
C PHE A 140 -6.03 6.45 -10.88
N LEU A 141 -5.24 5.82 -11.76
CA LEU A 141 -5.76 4.89 -12.76
C LEU A 141 -6.42 3.67 -12.11
N ILE A 142 -5.77 3.04 -11.12
CA ILE A 142 -6.35 1.92 -10.36
C ILE A 142 -7.69 2.34 -9.75
N ALA A 143 -7.73 3.50 -9.09
CA ALA A 143 -8.93 3.99 -8.43
C ALA A 143 -10.05 4.33 -9.43
N LYS A 144 -9.72 5.00 -10.53
CA LYS A 144 -10.65 5.33 -11.63
C LYS A 144 -11.22 4.07 -12.27
N ASN A 145 -10.40 3.03 -12.49
CA ASN A 145 -10.83 1.77 -13.07
C ASN A 145 -11.82 0.99 -12.16
N ALA A 146 -11.73 1.19 -10.84
CA ALA A 146 -12.71 0.64 -9.89
C ALA A 146 -14.07 1.37 -9.90
N SER A 147 -14.15 2.55 -10.50
CA SER A 147 -15.35 3.41 -10.44
C SER A 147 -16.62 2.67 -10.88
N THR A 148 -16.57 1.86 -11.93
CA THR A 148 -17.76 1.14 -12.42
C THR A 148 -18.20 -0.01 -11.52
N LEU A 149 -17.31 -0.51 -10.67
CA LEU A 149 -17.58 -1.60 -9.72
C LEU A 149 -18.28 -1.10 -8.46
N ILE A 150 -17.86 0.07 -7.97
CA ILE A 150 -18.41 0.68 -6.75
C ILE A 150 -19.65 1.51 -7.10
N LYS A 151 -20.81 1.08 -6.60
CA LYS A 151 -22.11 1.71 -6.83
C LYS A 151 -22.56 2.51 -5.59
N PRO A 152 -23.39 3.56 -5.77
CA PRO A 152 -24.04 4.23 -4.65
C PRO A 152 -24.80 3.25 -3.76
N GLY A 153 -24.71 3.45 -2.45
CA GLY A 153 -25.34 2.64 -1.41
C GLY A 153 -24.55 1.41 -0.96
N MET A 154 -23.41 1.10 -1.58
CA MET A 154 -22.61 -0.08 -1.22
C MET A 154 -21.95 0.04 0.16
N ARG A 155 -21.94 -1.10 0.87
CA ARG A 155 -21.21 -1.34 2.11
C ARG A 155 -19.97 -2.16 1.78
N ILE A 156 -18.81 -1.53 1.83
CA ILE A 156 -17.55 -2.10 1.35
C ILE A 156 -16.74 -2.59 2.56
N LEU A 157 -16.24 -3.82 2.51
CA LEU A 157 -15.28 -4.31 3.50
C LEU A 157 -13.86 -4.20 2.96
N THR A 158 -12.93 -3.73 3.80
CA THR A 158 -11.50 -3.68 3.47
C THR A 158 -10.64 -4.20 4.62
N HIS A 159 -9.36 -4.45 4.34
CA HIS A 159 -8.41 -5.08 5.24
C HIS A 159 -7.01 -4.48 5.09
N CYS A 160 -6.25 -4.43 6.17
CA CYS A 160 -4.94 -3.76 6.24
C CYS A 160 -5.05 -2.26 5.92
N ASN A 161 -4.00 -1.69 5.34
CA ASN A 161 -3.92 -0.32 4.88
C ASN A 161 -3.21 -0.27 3.53
N SER A 162 -3.96 0.13 2.50
CA SER A 162 -3.53 0.27 1.11
C SER A 162 -4.03 1.60 0.52
N GLY A 163 -3.98 2.65 1.33
CA GLY A 163 -4.32 4.03 0.97
C GLY A 163 -3.13 4.89 0.60
N SER A 164 -3.32 6.20 0.67
CA SER A 164 -2.30 7.21 0.42
C SER A 164 -1.12 7.13 1.41
N LEU A 165 -1.32 6.55 2.60
CA LEU A 165 -0.19 6.28 3.52
C LEU A 165 0.71 5.13 3.05
N ALA A 166 0.20 4.26 2.17
CA ALA A 166 0.85 3.04 1.71
C ALA A 166 1.51 3.16 0.34
N ALA A 167 1.02 4.08 -0.49
CA ALA A 167 1.44 4.33 -1.85
C ALA A 167 1.17 5.79 -2.22
N GLY A 168 1.67 6.24 -3.37
CA GLY A 168 1.40 7.56 -3.88
C GLY A 168 -0.09 7.80 -4.18
N GLY A 169 -0.46 9.06 -4.42
CA GLY A 169 -1.82 9.43 -4.82
C GLY A 169 -2.84 9.09 -3.75
N PHE A 170 -3.86 8.30 -4.09
CA PHE A 170 -4.89 7.83 -3.14
C PHE A 170 -4.63 6.41 -2.62
N GLY A 171 -3.57 5.74 -3.06
CA GLY A 171 -3.34 4.32 -2.79
C GLY A 171 -3.97 3.37 -3.81
N THR A 172 -4.23 2.13 -3.39
CA THR A 172 -4.86 1.10 -4.23
C THR A 172 -6.30 0.83 -3.79
N ALA A 173 -6.57 -0.20 -3.00
CA ALA A 173 -7.95 -0.55 -2.61
C ALA A 173 -8.66 0.56 -1.84
N LEU A 174 -7.96 1.20 -0.89
CA LEU A 174 -8.51 2.35 -0.19
C LEU A 174 -8.62 3.56 -1.13
N GLY A 175 -7.71 3.68 -2.11
CA GLY A 175 -7.78 4.69 -3.16
C GLY A 175 -9.05 4.57 -4.01
N CYS A 176 -9.46 3.35 -4.37
CA CYS A 176 -10.73 3.08 -5.05
C CYS A 176 -11.93 3.59 -4.24
N ILE A 177 -11.93 3.35 -2.92
CA ILE A 177 -12.98 3.78 -2.00
C ILE A 177 -13.00 5.32 -1.89
N VAL A 178 -11.84 5.93 -1.67
CA VAL A 178 -11.68 7.38 -1.54
C VAL A 178 -12.07 8.09 -2.84
N TRP A 179 -11.67 7.54 -3.99
CA TRP A 179 -12.09 8.04 -5.30
C TRP A 179 -13.60 8.00 -5.48
N ALA A 180 -14.23 6.87 -5.16
CA ALA A 180 -15.68 6.73 -5.24
C ALA A 180 -16.41 7.79 -4.41
N LYS A 181 -15.91 8.12 -3.21
CA LYS A 181 -16.52 9.17 -2.36
C LYS A 181 -16.20 10.59 -2.86
N LEU A 182 -14.93 10.91 -3.08
CA LEU A 182 -14.47 12.28 -3.29
C LEU A 182 -14.59 12.76 -4.74
N ILE A 183 -14.36 11.87 -5.71
CA ILE A 183 -14.33 12.21 -7.13
C ILE A 183 -15.65 11.86 -7.79
N ASP A 184 -16.16 10.65 -7.57
CA ASP A 184 -17.43 10.22 -8.18
C ASP A 184 -18.67 10.68 -7.38
N GLY A 185 -18.49 11.20 -6.16
CA GLY A 185 -19.59 11.67 -5.32
C GLY A 185 -20.56 10.58 -4.86
N LYS A 186 -20.11 9.32 -4.78
CA LYS A 186 -20.96 8.18 -4.39
C LYS A 186 -21.11 8.12 -2.88
N GLU A 187 -22.36 7.96 -2.45
CA GLU A 187 -22.67 7.66 -1.05
C GLU A 187 -22.39 6.18 -0.77
N ILE A 188 -21.33 5.89 -0.03
CA ILE A 188 -20.88 4.55 0.34
C ILE A 188 -20.55 4.52 1.84
N SER A 189 -20.44 3.31 2.40
CA SER A 189 -19.94 3.10 3.76
C SER A 189 -18.91 1.98 3.79
N VAL A 190 -17.99 2.04 4.74
CA VAL A 190 -16.87 1.10 4.86
C VAL A 190 -16.93 0.36 6.19
N PHE A 191 -16.69 -0.94 6.13
CA PHE A 191 -16.33 -1.78 7.27
C PHE A 191 -14.84 -2.08 7.18
N ASN A 192 -14.07 -1.56 8.13
CA ASN A 192 -12.63 -1.71 8.17
C ASN A 192 -12.25 -2.66 9.30
N THR A 193 -11.58 -3.76 8.97
CA THR A 193 -11.07 -4.68 9.99
C THR A 193 -9.87 -4.08 10.72
N GLU A 194 -9.74 -4.25 12.03
CA GLU A 194 -8.64 -3.66 12.81
C GLU A 194 -7.24 -4.10 12.35
N THR A 195 -7.13 -5.29 11.77
CA THR A 195 -5.92 -5.90 11.20
C THR A 195 -4.83 -6.17 12.24
N ARG A 196 -5.05 -7.14 13.13
CA ARG A 196 -4.01 -7.61 14.05
C ARG A 196 -2.86 -8.31 13.30
N PRO A 197 -1.65 -8.35 13.87
CA PRO A 197 -1.26 -7.77 15.16
C PRO A 197 -0.95 -6.26 15.13
N TYR A 198 -0.52 -5.72 13.99
CA TYR A 198 0.06 -4.37 13.90
C TYR A 198 -0.98 -3.23 13.90
N LEU A 199 -2.26 -3.58 13.70
CA LEU A 199 -3.39 -2.68 13.75
C LEU A 199 -3.40 -1.64 12.62
N GLN A 200 -3.02 -2.03 11.41
CA GLN A 200 -3.03 -1.13 10.24
C GLN A 200 -4.43 -0.59 9.96
N GLY A 201 -5.46 -1.42 10.07
CA GLY A 201 -6.82 -1.02 9.81
C GLY A 201 -7.27 0.05 10.79
N SER A 202 -7.22 -0.25 12.09
CA SER A 202 -7.68 0.70 13.12
C SER A 202 -6.85 1.98 13.19
N ARG A 203 -5.53 1.91 12.96
CA ARG A 203 -4.63 3.07 13.12
C ARG A 203 -4.50 3.92 11.88
N LEU A 204 -4.41 3.30 10.71
CA LEU A 204 -4.06 3.97 9.45
C LEU A 204 -5.27 4.07 8.53
N THR A 205 -5.96 2.98 8.26
CA THR A 205 -7.11 2.99 7.34
C THR A 205 -8.28 3.81 7.89
N SER A 206 -8.65 3.61 9.16
CA SER A 206 -9.67 4.44 9.79
C SER A 206 -9.27 5.92 9.84
N PHE A 207 -7.99 6.22 10.07
CA PHE A 207 -7.48 7.59 10.03
C PHE A 207 -7.65 8.23 8.65
N GLU A 208 -7.30 7.53 7.57
CA GLU A 208 -7.45 8.01 6.20
C GLU A 208 -8.92 8.17 5.80
N LEU A 209 -9.77 7.19 6.11
CA LEU A 209 -11.21 7.22 5.80
C LEU A 209 -11.92 8.38 6.50
N VAL A 210 -11.67 8.56 7.80
CA VAL A 210 -12.22 9.67 8.58
C VAL A 210 -11.73 11.01 8.04
N SER A 211 -10.44 11.12 7.71
CA SER A 211 -9.87 12.34 7.11
C SER A 211 -10.54 12.67 5.77
N ALA A 212 -10.79 11.65 4.94
CA ALA A 212 -11.49 11.78 3.66
C ALA A 212 -13.01 12.00 3.80
N GLY A 213 -13.59 11.87 5.00
CA GLY A 213 -15.04 11.97 5.21
C GLY A 213 -15.83 10.78 4.65
N VAL A 214 -15.19 9.61 4.53
CA VAL A 214 -15.85 8.35 4.19
C VAL A 214 -16.41 7.75 5.48
N PRO A 215 -17.72 7.41 5.55
CA PRO A 215 -18.28 6.74 6.71
C PRO A 215 -17.58 5.39 6.97
N ASP A 216 -16.87 5.29 8.09
CA ASP A 216 -16.10 4.11 8.50
C ASP A 216 -16.70 3.46 9.75
N THR A 217 -16.76 2.13 9.75
CA THR A 217 -17.09 1.30 10.90
C THR A 217 -15.92 0.34 11.15
N LEU A 218 -15.14 0.63 12.19
CA LEU A 218 -14.07 -0.25 12.64
C LEU A 218 -14.63 -1.52 13.27
N ILE A 219 -14.11 -2.68 12.87
CA ILE A 219 -14.51 -3.99 13.39
C ILE A 219 -13.30 -4.82 13.79
N SER A 220 -13.47 -5.71 14.77
CA SER A 220 -12.48 -6.78 14.98
C SER A 220 -12.40 -7.68 13.75
N ASP A 221 -11.22 -8.26 13.47
CA ASP A 221 -11.02 -9.13 12.30
C ASP A 221 -12.06 -10.27 12.23
N MET A 222 -12.42 -10.84 13.40
CA MET A 222 -13.37 -11.96 13.53
C MET A 222 -14.83 -11.60 13.19
N ALA A 223 -15.19 -10.32 13.16
CA ALA A 223 -16.57 -9.89 12.90
C ALA A 223 -16.91 -9.88 11.40
N ALA A 224 -15.91 -9.92 10.52
CA ALA A 224 -16.10 -9.80 9.08
C ALA A 224 -17.05 -10.88 8.51
N SER A 225 -16.83 -12.15 8.89
CA SER A 225 -17.65 -13.28 8.44
C SER A 225 -19.11 -13.17 8.94
N LEU A 226 -19.31 -12.66 10.16
CA LEU A 226 -20.65 -12.40 10.69
C LEU A 226 -21.38 -11.33 9.88
N LEU A 227 -20.70 -10.25 9.47
CA LEU A 227 -21.29 -9.20 8.65
C LEU A 227 -21.68 -9.73 7.26
N MET A 228 -20.81 -10.52 6.62
CA MET A 228 -21.12 -11.16 5.34
C MET A 228 -22.32 -12.10 5.46
N SER A 229 -22.39 -12.94 6.50
CA SER A 229 -23.53 -13.85 6.72
C SER A 229 -24.86 -13.12 6.94
N LYS A 230 -24.82 -11.90 7.48
CA LYS A 230 -25.98 -11.00 7.63
C LYS A 230 -26.28 -10.16 6.40
N ARG A 231 -25.58 -10.38 5.27
CA ARG A 231 -25.67 -9.57 4.04
C ARG A 231 -25.46 -8.08 4.31
N MET A 232 -24.53 -7.77 5.22
CA MET A 232 -24.15 -6.40 5.57
C MET A 232 -23.00 -5.85 4.72
N ILE A 233 -22.39 -6.69 3.88
CA ILE A 233 -21.29 -6.33 2.99
C ILE A 233 -21.73 -6.62 1.55
N ASP A 234 -21.50 -5.65 0.65
CA ASP A 234 -21.83 -5.74 -0.77
C ASP A 234 -20.59 -5.98 -1.65
N LEU A 235 -19.41 -5.63 -1.14
CA LEU A 235 -18.13 -5.73 -1.84
C LEU A 235 -16.99 -5.89 -0.83
N VAL A 236 -16.07 -6.82 -1.07
CA VAL A 236 -14.76 -6.82 -0.41
C VAL A 236 -13.73 -6.28 -1.40
N ILE A 237 -12.93 -5.30 -0.97
CA ILE A 237 -11.80 -4.80 -1.75
C ILE A 237 -10.55 -4.69 -0.87
N VAL A 238 -9.46 -5.32 -1.30
CA VAL A 238 -8.18 -5.37 -0.57
C VAL A 238 -7.01 -5.04 -1.49
N GLY A 239 -5.88 -4.65 -0.89
CA GLY A 239 -4.61 -4.54 -1.61
C GLY A 239 -3.96 -5.91 -1.86
N ALA A 240 -2.72 -5.89 -2.34
CA ALA A 240 -1.85 -7.06 -2.40
C ALA A 240 -0.39 -6.66 -2.16
N ASP A 241 0.40 -7.62 -1.67
CA ASP A 241 1.86 -7.50 -1.56
C ASP A 241 2.56 -8.25 -2.70
N ARG A 242 1.98 -9.36 -3.17
CA ARG A 242 2.46 -10.10 -4.35
C ARG A 242 1.34 -10.93 -4.97
N ILE A 243 1.27 -10.96 -6.29
CA ILE A 243 0.32 -11.79 -7.04
C ILE A 243 1.11 -12.74 -7.95
N ALA A 244 0.99 -14.05 -7.77
CA ALA A 244 1.70 -15.03 -8.59
C ALA A 244 1.11 -15.10 -10.02
N ARG A 245 1.80 -15.77 -10.95
CA ARG A 245 1.35 -15.90 -12.35
C ARG A 245 -0.05 -16.54 -12.47
N ASN A 246 -0.39 -17.51 -11.62
CA ASN A 246 -1.73 -18.10 -11.62
C ASN A 246 -2.82 -17.21 -11.00
N GLY A 247 -2.44 -16.08 -10.38
CA GLY A 247 -3.33 -15.17 -9.68
C GLY A 247 -3.38 -15.31 -8.18
N ASP A 248 -2.70 -16.28 -7.56
CA ASP A 248 -2.72 -16.40 -6.11
C ASP A 248 -2.17 -15.13 -5.46
N VAL A 249 -2.90 -14.62 -4.48
CA VAL A 249 -2.65 -13.30 -3.90
C VAL A 249 -2.08 -13.46 -2.50
N ALA A 250 -0.82 -13.07 -2.32
CA ALA A 250 -0.29 -12.80 -1.00
C ALA A 250 -0.65 -11.38 -0.56
N ASN A 251 -1.31 -11.27 0.59
CA ASN A 251 -1.65 -10.02 1.24
C ASN A 251 -1.66 -10.22 2.76
N LYS A 252 -1.91 -9.15 3.52
CA LYS A 252 -1.93 -9.16 4.99
C LYS A 252 -2.72 -10.36 5.56
N ILE A 253 -2.14 -11.00 6.58
CA ILE A 253 -2.77 -12.11 7.32
C ILE A 253 -4.20 -11.77 7.71
N GLY A 254 -5.15 -12.64 7.36
CA GLY A 254 -6.58 -12.41 7.41
C GLY A 254 -7.24 -12.33 6.04
N THR A 255 -6.48 -12.01 4.98
CA THR A 255 -7.02 -11.88 3.62
C THR A 255 -7.61 -13.19 3.10
N LEU A 256 -6.93 -14.32 3.31
CA LEU A 256 -7.45 -15.65 2.96
C LEU A 256 -8.79 -15.93 3.67
N GLN A 257 -8.91 -15.59 4.95
CA GLN A 257 -10.15 -15.82 5.70
C GLN A 257 -11.31 -14.96 5.17
N LEU A 258 -11.00 -13.73 4.75
CA LEU A 258 -11.97 -12.84 4.10
C LEU A 258 -12.39 -13.37 2.73
N ALA A 259 -11.46 -13.86 1.92
CA ALA A 259 -11.75 -14.44 0.61
C ALA A 259 -12.64 -15.68 0.72
N ILE A 260 -12.34 -16.59 1.67
CA ILE A 260 -13.17 -17.77 1.96
C ILE A 260 -14.58 -17.34 2.40
N SER A 261 -14.68 -16.38 3.33
CA SER A 261 -15.98 -15.90 3.83
C SER A 261 -16.79 -15.21 2.72
N ALA A 262 -16.13 -14.40 1.89
CA ALA A 262 -16.77 -13.69 0.78
C ALA A 262 -17.32 -14.69 -0.24
N HIS A 263 -16.53 -15.70 -0.62
CA HIS A 263 -16.97 -16.78 -1.49
C HIS A 263 -18.16 -17.56 -0.90
N GLN A 264 -18.12 -17.91 0.38
CA GLN A 264 -19.18 -18.65 1.06
C GLN A 264 -20.53 -17.89 1.13
N TYR A 265 -20.49 -16.57 1.11
CA TYR A 265 -21.68 -15.71 1.22
C TYR A 265 -21.99 -14.92 -0.06
N ASP A 266 -21.41 -15.31 -1.20
CA ASP A 266 -21.61 -14.70 -2.51
C ASP A 266 -21.31 -13.18 -2.55
N VAL A 267 -20.31 -12.74 -1.80
CA VAL A 267 -19.82 -11.35 -1.81
C VAL A 267 -18.65 -11.25 -2.78
N PRO A 268 -18.67 -10.33 -3.76
CA PRO A 268 -17.55 -10.17 -4.68
C PRO A 268 -16.29 -9.72 -3.95
N PHE A 269 -15.16 -10.34 -4.26
CA PHE A 269 -13.86 -10.11 -3.64
C PHE A 269 -12.87 -9.59 -4.69
N TYR A 270 -12.54 -8.31 -4.63
CA TYR A 270 -11.61 -7.67 -5.56
C TYR A 270 -10.27 -7.35 -4.91
N VAL A 271 -9.22 -7.48 -5.71
CA VAL A 271 -7.85 -7.13 -5.33
C VAL A 271 -7.41 -5.94 -6.17
N ALA A 272 -7.09 -4.82 -5.52
CA ALA A 272 -6.59 -3.63 -6.20
C ALA A 272 -5.07 -3.52 -5.99
N ALA A 273 -4.32 -3.69 -7.07
CA ALA A 273 -2.87 -3.68 -7.04
C ALA A 273 -2.31 -3.26 -8.41
N PRO A 274 -1.16 -2.57 -8.44
CA PRO A 274 -0.51 -2.23 -9.70
C PRO A 274 0.05 -3.47 -10.41
N ARG A 275 0.28 -3.39 -11.73
CA ARG A 275 0.93 -4.47 -12.50
C ARG A 275 2.28 -4.87 -11.92
N SER A 276 3.01 -3.93 -11.34
CA SER A 276 4.29 -4.19 -10.66
C SER A 276 4.19 -5.11 -9.43
N THR A 277 2.99 -5.36 -8.91
CA THR A 277 2.75 -6.33 -7.82
C THR A 277 2.58 -7.77 -8.35
N PHE A 278 2.39 -7.95 -9.65
CA PHE A 278 2.33 -9.27 -10.28
C PHE A 278 3.75 -9.80 -10.49
N ASP A 279 4.06 -10.89 -9.81
CA ASP A 279 5.30 -11.64 -9.95
C ASP A 279 5.09 -12.76 -10.96
N LEU A 280 5.33 -12.43 -12.24
CA LEU A 280 5.21 -13.39 -13.33
C LEU A 280 6.35 -14.43 -13.34
N THR A 281 7.30 -14.39 -12.39
CA THR A 281 8.42 -15.33 -12.32
C THR A 281 8.10 -16.58 -11.49
N ILE A 282 7.06 -16.54 -10.68
CA ILE A 282 6.56 -17.66 -9.87
C ILE A 282 5.23 -18.19 -10.41
N GLU A 283 5.04 -19.50 -10.41
CA GLU A 283 3.86 -20.13 -11.01
C GLU A 283 2.64 -20.05 -10.08
N SER A 284 2.84 -20.13 -8.77
CA SER A 284 1.74 -20.13 -7.80
C SER A 284 2.08 -19.49 -6.47
N GLY A 285 1.04 -19.26 -5.65
CA GLY A 285 1.18 -18.69 -4.31
C GLY A 285 1.99 -19.56 -3.34
N LYS A 286 2.20 -20.85 -3.66
CA LYS A 286 3.05 -21.77 -2.88
C LYS A 286 4.51 -21.36 -2.86
N GLU A 287 4.95 -20.58 -3.86
CA GLU A 287 6.33 -20.11 -3.99
C GLU A 287 6.54 -18.76 -3.30
N ILE A 288 5.48 -18.13 -2.79
CA ILE A 288 5.57 -16.84 -2.12
C ILE A 288 6.11 -17.07 -0.70
N PRO A 289 7.30 -16.52 -0.35
CA PRO A 289 7.81 -16.62 1.01
C PRO A 289 6.95 -15.77 1.95
N ILE A 290 6.48 -16.38 3.04
CA ILE A 290 5.69 -15.69 4.06
C ILE A 290 6.60 -15.19 5.17
N GLU A 291 6.61 -13.88 5.38
CA GLU A 291 7.34 -13.23 6.48
C GLU A 291 6.71 -13.65 7.82
N GLU A 292 7.48 -14.29 8.68
CA GLU A 292 7.13 -14.47 10.09
C GLU A 292 7.79 -13.37 10.93
N ARG A 293 6.97 -12.70 11.77
CA ARG A 293 7.41 -11.54 12.56
C ARG A 293 7.57 -11.89 14.03
N PRO A 294 8.33 -11.08 14.80
CA PRO A 294 8.56 -11.35 16.22
C PRO A 294 7.26 -11.54 17.00
N ALA A 295 7.30 -12.46 17.96
CA ALA A 295 6.17 -12.77 18.85
C ALA A 295 5.61 -11.54 19.58
N GLU A 296 6.50 -10.58 19.89
CA GLU A 296 6.22 -9.33 20.58
C GLU A 296 5.04 -8.55 19.95
N GLU A 297 4.88 -8.55 18.62
CA GLU A 297 3.78 -7.83 17.97
C GLU A 297 2.40 -8.37 18.37
N LEU A 298 2.32 -9.67 18.64
CA LEU A 298 1.07 -10.32 19.04
C LEU A 298 0.87 -10.24 20.56
N VAL A 299 1.93 -10.41 21.36
CA VAL A 299 1.82 -10.54 22.82
C VAL A 299 2.02 -9.23 23.58
N VAL A 300 2.49 -8.16 22.93
CA VAL A 300 2.62 -6.82 23.52
C VAL A 300 1.99 -5.79 22.61
N PHE A 301 1.16 -4.93 23.19
CA PHE A 301 0.61 -3.77 22.50
C PHE A 301 0.88 -2.51 23.32
N ASN A 302 1.60 -1.55 22.72
CA ASN A 302 1.94 -0.27 23.35
C ASN A 302 2.58 -0.42 24.75
N GLY A 303 3.48 -1.39 24.90
CA GLY A 303 4.15 -1.72 26.17
C GLY A 303 3.33 -2.54 27.16
N ILE A 304 2.07 -2.87 26.83
CA ILE A 304 1.18 -3.68 27.67
C ILE A 304 1.26 -5.14 27.22
N LYS A 305 1.59 -6.06 28.13
CA LYS A 305 1.55 -7.51 27.86
C LYS A 305 0.10 -7.99 27.74
N MET A 306 -0.19 -8.67 26.63
CA MET A 306 -1.49 -9.22 26.24
C MET A 306 -1.54 -10.75 26.37
N ALA A 307 -0.41 -11.40 26.58
CA ALA A 307 -0.32 -12.84 26.81
C ALA A 307 0.71 -13.18 27.91
N PRO A 308 0.63 -14.37 28.54
CA PRO A 308 1.59 -14.83 29.55
C PRO A 308 3.01 -15.01 29.00
N ASP A 309 4.01 -14.86 29.87
CA ASP A 309 5.41 -15.17 29.54
C ASP A 309 5.59 -16.67 29.23
N GLY A 310 6.42 -16.99 28.23
CA GLY A 310 6.73 -18.37 27.83
C GLY A 310 5.74 -19.01 26.84
N ILE A 311 4.72 -18.28 26.37
CA ILE A 311 3.81 -18.77 25.33
C ILE A 311 4.53 -18.86 23.97
N SER A 312 4.28 -19.94 23.22
CA SER A 312 4.71 -20.05 21.82
C SER A 312 3.78 -19.23 20.92
N VAL A 313 4.36 -18.51 19.97
CA VAL A 313 3.61 -17.64 19.05
C VAL A 313 3.88 -18.04 17.61
N PHE A 314 2.82 -18.15 16.82
CA PHE A 314 2.87 -18.23 15.38
C PHE A 314 2.34 -16.91 14.80
N ASN A 315 3.21 -16.14 14.14
CA ASN A 315 2.89 -14.78 13.70
C ASN A 315 3.30 -14.53 12.23
N PRO A 316 2.64 -15.17 11.27
CA PRO A 316 2.80 -14.85 9.86
C PRO A 316 2.21 -13.46 9.58
N ALA A 317 2.96 -12.63 8.86
CA ALA A 317 2.52 -11.28 8.49
C ALA A 317 1.58 -11.28 7.27
N PHE A 318 1.54 -12.38 6.52
CA PHE A 318 0.78 -12.52 5.28
C PHE A 318 0.15 -13.91 5.19
N ASP A 319 -0.91 -14.02 4.41
CA ASP A 319 -1.45 -15.29 3.92
C ASP A 319 -1.66 -15.23 2.41
N VAL A 320 -1.99 -16.36 1.80
CA VAL A 320 -2.21 -16.49 0.36
C VAL A 320 -3.67 -16.83 0.11
N ALA A 321 -4.39 -15.96 -0.58
CA ALA A 321 -5.73 -16.21 -1.10
C ALA A 321 -5.63 -16.83 -2.51
N PRO A 322 -6.12 -18.07 -2.70
CA PRO A 322 -6.21 -18.70 -4.01
C PRO A 322 -7.01 -17.86 -5.02
N PHE A 323 -6.57 -17.88 -6.28
CA PHE A 323 -7.20 -17.07 -7.34
C PHE A 323 -8.68 -17.39 -7.61
N ASP A 324 -9.14 -18.61 -7.30
CA ASP A 324 -10.52 -19.07 -7.47
C ASP A 324 -11.49 -18.44 -6.43
N LEU A 325 -10.96 -17.86 -5.36
CA LEU A 325 -11.72 -17.05 -4.40
C LEU A 325 -11.75 -15.56 -4.76
N VAL A 326 -10.98 -15.13 -5.76
CA VAL A 326 -10.89 -13.74 -6.21
C VAL A 326 -11.86 -13.51 -7.36
N THR A 327 -12.70 -12.48 -7.27
CA THR A 327 -13.61 -12.08 -8.36
C THR A 327 -12.86 -11.40 -9.51
N GLY A 328 -11.91 -10.53 -9.18
CA GLY A 328 -11.08 -9.87 -10.17
C GLY A 328 -10.02 -8.95 -9.57
N TYR A 329 -9.18 -8.43 -10.45
CA TYR A 329 -8.03 -7.58 -10.15
C TYR A 329 -8.24 -6.20 -10.76
N ILE A 330 -8.01 -5.17 -9.98
CA ILE A 330 -8.11 -3.78 -10.40
C ILE A 330 -6.69 -3.25 -10.52
N THR A 331 -6.30 -2.92 -11.75
CA THR A 331 -4.96 -2.44 -12.10
C THR A 331 -5.05 -1.08 -12.79
N GLU A 332 -3.92 -0.44 -13.03
CA GLU A 332 -3.82 0.77 -13.84
C GLU A 332 -4.25 0.55 -15.30
N SER A 333 -4.15 -0.68 -15.80
CA SER A 333 -4.57 -1.06 -17.16
C SER A 333 -6.04 -1.49 -17.28
N GLY A 334 -6.78 -1.50 -16.17
CA GLY A 334 -8.21 -1.85 -16.13
C GLY A 334 -8.54 -2.92 -15.11
N VAL A 335 -9.77 -3.43 -15.22
CA VAL A 335 -10.29 -4.51 -14.36
C VAL A 335 -10.21 -5.84 -15.09
N ILE A 336 -9.55 -6.82 -14.48
CA ILE A 336 -9.29 -8.15 -15.04
C ILE A 336 -10.09 -9.17 -14.21
N GLY A 337 -10.96 -9.96 -14.86
CA GLY A 337 -11.64 -11.07 -14.16
C GLY A 337 -10.65 -12.20 -13.85
N ALA A 338 -10.83 -12.90 -12.72
CA ALA A 338 -9.83 -13.88 -12.26
C ALA A 338 -9.52 -15.02 -13.24
N TRP A 339 -10.47 -15.37 -14.11
CA TRP A 339 -10.30 -16.39 -15.16
C TRP A 339 -9.40 -15.94 -16.33
N LYS A 340 -8.94 -14.68 -16.35
CA LYS A 340 -8.22 -14.06 -17.49
C LYS A 340 -6.75 -13.72 -17.18
N ILE A 341 -6.23 -14.08 -16.03
CA ILE A 341 -4.83 -13.81 -15.64
C ILE A 341 -3.77 -14.41 -16.59
N PRO A 342 -3.99 -15.56 -17.28
CA PRO A 342 -3.03 -16.09 -18.25
C PRO A 342 -2.74 -15.19 -19.47
N TYR A 343 -3.34 -13.98 -19.56
CA TYR A 343 -3.24 -13.07 -20.71
C TYR A 343 -2.74 -11.67 -20.33
N LEU A 344 -1.89 -11.55 -19.30
CA LEU A 344 -1.26 -10.28 -18.90
C LEU A 344 -0.11 -9.79 -19.82
N ASP A 345 0.09 -10.45 -20.97
CA ASP A 345 1.03 -10.04 -22.03
C ASP A 345 0.49 -8.86 -22.85
#